data_AF-A0A5B9D630-F1
#
_entry.id   AF-A0A5B9D630-F1
#
_cell.length_a   1.000
_cell.length_b   1.000
_cell.length_c   1.000
_cell.angle_alpha   90.00
_cell.angle_beta   90.00
_cell.angle_gamma   90.00
#
_symmetry.space_group_name_H-M   'P 1'
#
loop_
_entity.id
_entity.type
_entity.pdbx_description
1 polymer ?
#
loop_
_entity_poly.entity_id
_entity_poly.type
_entity_poly.pdbx_seq_one_letter_code
_entity_poly.pdbx_strand_id
1 'polypeptide(L)'
;MLPKDFDHQVYILGYEVNISVDKWCREIAADFALFIEKEVGPAIIVGISYGGAVAIPFADQNPELTEKLLLLVSAYGLSDDGGIL
;
A
#
# COMPACT_ATOMS: atom_id res chain seq x y z
N MET A 1 6.23 -10.74 -16.79
CA MET A 1 6.55 -11.98 -16.05
C MET A 1 7.74 -11.70 -15.15
N LEU A 2 7.71 -12.19 -13.92
CA LEU A 2 8.88 -12.13 -13.04
C LEU A 2 10.00 -13.04 -13.59
N PRO A 3 11.28 -12.72 -13.32
CA PRO A 3 12.40 -13.59 -13.69
C PRO A 3 12.22 -15.01 -13.13
N LYS A 4 12.78 -16.01 -13.81
CA LYS A 4 12.67 -17.43 -13.38
C LYS A 4 13.38 -17.72 -12.05
N ASP A 5 14.35 -16.87 -11.71
CA ASP A 5 15.18 -16.87 -10.51
C ASP A 5 14.64 -15.93 -9.42
N PHE A 6 13.40 -15.44 -9.57
CA PHE A 6 12.77 -14.58 -8.57
C PHE A 6 12.36 -15.38 -7.34
N ASP A 7 13.10 -15.20 -6.25
CA ASP A 7 12.94 -15.95 -4.99
C ASP A 7 12.17 -15.17 -3.91
N HIS A 8 11.19 -14.34 -4.30
CA HIS A 8 10.34 -13.62 -3.34
C HIS A 8 8.87 -13.96 -3.57
N GLN A 9 8.11 -13.97 -2.48
CA GLN A 9 6.66 -14.06 -2.53
C GLN A 9 6.09 -12.68 -2.88
N VAL A 10 5.14 -12.64 -3.82
CA VAL A 10 4.47 -11.40 -4.22
C VAL A 10 3.01 -11.49 -3.84
N TYR A 11 2.57 -10.56 -3.02
CA TYR A 11 1.18 -10.38 -2.63
C TYR A 11 0.61 -9.17 -3.36
N ILE A 12 -0.58 -9.32 -3.93
CA ILE A 12 -1.32 -8.21 -4.55
C ILE A 12 -2.52 -7.94 -3.64
N LEU A 13 -2.48 -6.82 -2.93
CA LEU A 13 -3.56 -6.41 -2.05
C LEU A 13 -4.49 -5.44 -2.78
N GLY A 14 -5.69 -5.93 -3.08
CA GLY A 14 -6.78 -5.10 -3.59
C GLY A 14 -7.57 -4.47 -2.43
N TYR A 15 -8.20 -3.33 -2.72
CA TYR A 15 -9.18 -2.70 -1.85
C TYR A 15 -10.39 -2.29 -2.70
N GLU A 16 -11.52 -2.09 -2.03
CA GLU A 16 -12.74 -1.68 -2.71
C GLU A 16 -12.58 -0.27 -3.31
N VAL A 17 -13.01 -0.06 -4.55
CA VAL A 17 -12.81 1.22 -5.26
C VAL A 17 -13.92 2.24 -5.00
N ASN A 18 -15.04 1.81 -4.41
CA ASN A 18 -16.18 2.67 -4.01
C ASN A 18 -16.10 3.07 -2.52
N ILE A 19 -14.88 3.15 -2.01
CA ILE A 19 -14.61 3.66 -0.68
C ILE A 19 -15.03 5.14 -0.69
N SER A 20 -15.97 5.52 0.17
CA SER A 20 -16.35 6.93 0.30
C SER A 20 -15.11 7.74 0.64
N VAL A 21 -15.06 9.02 0.26
CA VAL A 21 -13.96 9.93 0.63
C VAL A 21 -13.71 9.91 2.15
N ASP A 22 -14.74 9.53 2.92
CA ASP A 22 -14.70 9.36 4.37
C ASP A 22 -13.91 8.13 4.84
N LYS A 23 -13.84 7.05 4.05
CA LYS A 23 -13.01 5.88 4.35
C LYS A 23 -11.59 6.13 3.82
N TRP A 24 -10.78 6.77 4.67
CA TRP A 24 -9.46 7.29 4.31
C TRP A 24 -8.44 6.21 3.90
N CYS A 25 -7.45 6.57 3.08
CA CYS A 25 -6.31 5.69 2.73
C CYS A 25 -5.59 5.11 3.96
N ARG A 26 -5.69 5.77 5.12
CA ARG A 26 -5.17 5.29 6.40
C ARG A 26 -5.93 4.07 6.93
N GLU A 27 -7.22 3.96 6.70
CA GLU A 27 -8.00 2.79 7.10
C GLU A 27 -7.64 1.58 6.24
N ILE A 28 -7.48 1.79 4.93
CA ILE A 28 -6.98 0.74 4.02
C ILE A 28 -5.57 0.29 4.46
N ALA A 29 -4.70 1.24 4.80
CA ALA A 29 -3.38 0.94 5.31
C ALA A 29 -3.43 0.11 6.61
N ALA A 30 -4.36 0.42 7.53
CA ALA A 30 -4.56 -0.36 8.76
C ALA A 30 -5.04 -1.80 8.48
N ASP A 31 -5.98 -1.98 7.54
CA ASP A 31 -6.44 -3.31 7.12
C ASP A 31 -5.27 -4.13 6.52
N PHE A 32 -4.41 -3.48 5.73
CA PHE A 32 -3.21 -4.11 5.18
C PHE A 32 -2.18 -4.45 6.24
N ALA A 33 -2.01 -3.62 7.26
CA ALA A 33 -1.07 -3.87 8.36
C ALA A 33 -1.45 -5.14 9.11
N LEU A 34 -2.75 -5.34 9.38
CA LEU A 34 -3.26 -6.55 10.02
C LEU A 34 -2.96 -7.81 9.22
N PHE A 35 -3.11 -7.77 7.90
CA PHE A 35 -2.79 -8.91 7.04
C PHE A 35 -1.28 -9.16 7.00
N ILE A 36 -0.49 -8.11 6.77
CA ILE A 36 0.97 -8.22 6.64
C ILE A 36 1.58 -8.74 7.95
N GLU A 37 1.19 -8.20 9.10
CA GLU A 37 1.69 -8.64 10.41
C GLU A 37 1.41 -10.13 10.66
N LYS A 38 0.21 -10.61 10.31
CA LYS A 38 -0.23 -11.98 10.63
C LYS A 38 0.30 -13.03 9.65
N GLU A 39 0.35 -12.69 8.37
CA GLU A 39 0.51 -13.69 7.31
C GLU A 39 1.84 -13.56 6.54
N VAL A 40 2.49 -12.39 6.58
CA VAL A 40 3.67 -12.10 5.75
C VAL A 40 4.92 -11.79 6.58
N GLY A 41 4.78 -11.00 7.65
CA GLY A 41 5.89 -10.36 8.34
C GLY A 41 6.39 -9.09 7.61
N PRO A 42 7.48 -8.46 8.09
CA PRO A 42 8.07 -7.28 7.47
C PRO A 42 8.35 -7.50 5.97
N ALA A 43 8.01 -6.51 5.14
CA ALA A 43 8.06 -6.66 3.69
C ALA A 43 8.46 -5.37 2.96
N ILE A 44 8.78 -5.53 1.67
CA ILE A 44 8.91 -4.42 0.72
C ILE A 44 7.50 -4.00 0.29
N ILE A 45 7.15 -2.76 0.60
CA ILE A 45 5.84 -2.19 0.26
C ILE A 45 5.96 -1.44 -1.07
N VAL A 46 5.07 -1.78 -2.01
CA VAL A 46 5.05 -1.17 -3.35
C VAL A 46 3.72 -0.44 -3.55
N GLY A 47 3.78 0.90 -3.59
CA GLY A 47 2.66 1.73 -4.04
C GLY A 47 2.72 1.89 -5.56
N ILE A 48 1.59 1.69 -6.24
CA ILE A 48 1.47 1.91 -7.69
C ILE A 48 0.26 2.80 -7.95
N SER A 49 0.43 3.89 -8.72
CA SER A 49 -0.66 4.84 -9.00
C SER A 49 -1.32 5.31 -7.69
N TYR A 50 -2.64 5.25 -7.58
CA TYR A 50 -3.40 5.56 -6.37
C TYR A 50 -2.92 4.79 -5.13
N GLY A 51 -2.34 3.60 -5.30
CA GLY A 51 -1.78 2.81 -4.20
C GLY A 51 -0.68 3.52 -3.41
N GLY A 52 -0.04 4.56 -3.95
CA GLY A 52 0.90 5.38 -3.18
C GLY A 52 0.24 6.16 -2.03
N ALA A 53 -0.99 6.64 -2.24
CA ALA A 53 -1.75 7.35 -1.19
C ALA A 53 -2.08 6.44 0.01
N VAL A 54 -2.06 5.12 -0.18
CA VAL A 54 -2.18 4.09 0.88
C VAL A 54 -0.81 3.66 1.40
N ALA A 55 0.15 3.40 0.52
CA ALA A 55 1.46 2.86 0.88
C ALA A 55 2.32 3.84 1.70
N ILE A 56 2.20 5.15 1.45
CA ILE A 56 2.92 6.19 2.21
C ILE A 56 2.49 6.21 3.68
N PRO A 57 1.19 6.39 4.02
CA PRO A 57 0.77 6.36 5.42
C PRO A 57 0.95 4.98 6.05
N PHE A 58 0.86 3.88 5.29
CA PHE A 58 1.22 2.56 5.78
C PHE A 58 2.66 2.52 6.32
N ALA A 59 3.63 2.96 5.51
CA ALA A 59 5.04 2.93 5.87
C ALA A 59 5.37 3.86 7.03
N ASP A 60 4.71 5.02 7.09
CA ASP A 60 4.82 5.98 8.19
C ASP A 60 4.28 5.41 9.52
N GLN A 61 3.16 4.69 9.47
CA GLN A 61 2.48 4.15 10.66
C GLN A 61 3.04 2.80 11.12
N ASN A 62 3.66 2.03 10.22
CA ASN A 62 4.16 0.68 10.50
C ASN A 62 5.61 0.52 10.03
N PRO A 63 6.57 1.32 10.55
CA PRO A 63 7.97 1.25 10.14
C PRO A 63 8.60 -0.12 10.43
N GLU A 64 8.12 -0.84 11.45
CA GLU A 64 8.56 -2.20 11.79
C GLU A 64 8.10 -3.26 10.78
N LEU A 65 7.02 -3.01 10.04
CA LEU A 65 6.53 -3.89 8.97
C LEU A 65 7.07 -3.49 7.58
N THR A 66 7.78 -2.37 7.47
CA THR A 66 8.23 -1.79 6.20
C THR A 66 9.75 -1.86 6.06
N GLU A 67 10.25 -2.83 5.31
CA GLU A 67 11.69 -2.90 5.01
C GLU A 67 12.12 -1.80 4.04
N LYS A 68 11.27 -1.54 3.03
CA LYS A 68 11.45 -0.52 2.00
C LYS A 68 10.08 -0.07 1.50
N LEU A 69 9.97 1.21 1.14
CA LEU A 69 8.85 1.75 0.39
C LEU A 69 9.30 2.06 -1.05
N LEU A 70 8.65 1.45 -2.03
CA LEU A 70 8.82 1.74 -3.46
C LEU A 70 7.56 2.40 -4.01
N LEU A 71 7.70 3.57 -4.62
CA LEU A 71 6.62 4.29 -5.28
C LEU A 71 6.82 4.26 -6.79
N LEU A 72 5.84 3.69 -7.51
CA LEU A 72 5.85 3.57 -8.96
C LEU A 72 4.73 4.41 -9.54
N VAL A 73 5.08 5.51 -10.23
CA VAL A 73 4.14 6.45 -10.86
C VAL A 73 2.93 6.73 -9.95
N SER A 74 3.20 7.03 -8.68
CA SER A 74 2.21 6.97 -7.62
C SER A 74 1.66 8.33 -7.19
N ALA A 75 0.42 8.31 -6.74
CA ALA A 75 -0.19 9.37 -5.96
C ALA A 75 0.54 9.55 -4.63
N TYR A 76 0.76 10.79 -4.19
CA TYR A 76 1.20 11.07 -2.82
C TYR A 76 0.05 11.48 -1.90
N GLY A 77 -1.12 11.76 -2.47
CA GLY A 77 -2.34 12.08 -1.73
C GLY A 77 -3.56 12.15 -2.64
N LEU A 78 -4.67 12.62 -2.06
CA LEU A 78 -5.91 12.87 -2.78
C LEU A 78 -6.40 14.27 -2.48
N SER A 79 -6.98 14.93 -3.48
CA SER A 79 -7.71 16.17 -3.28
C SER A 79 -9.10 15.89 -2.72
N ASP A 80 -9.74 16.93 -2.20
CA ASP A 80 -11.06 16.85 -1.56
C ASP A 80 -12.16 16.36 -2.51
N ASP A 81 -11.97 16.48 -3.82
CA ASP A 81 -12.86 15.99 -4.88
C ASP A 81 -12.53 14.57 -5.36
N GLY A 82 -11.57 13.89 -4.72
CA GLY A 82 -11.11 12.55 -5.07
C GLY A 82 -10.11 12.50 -6.23
N GLY A 83 -9.63 13.66 -6.69
CA GLY A 83 -8.52 13.73 -7.63
C GLY A 83 -7.21 13.21 -7.03
N ILE A 84 -6.32 12.71 -7.90
CA ILE A 84 -4.99 12.25 -7.51
C ILE A 84 -4.06 13.46 -7.36
N LEU A 85 -3.33 13.53 -6.25
CA LEU A 85 -2.23 14.46 -6.03
C LEU A 85 -0.88 13.77 -6.29
#